data_AF-A0A832F2N9-F1
#
_entry.id   AF-A0A832F2N9-F1
#
_cell.length_a   1.000
_cell.length_b   1.000
_cell.length_c   1.000
_cell.angle_alpha   90.00
_cell.angle_beta   90.00
_cell.angle_gamma   90.00
#
_symmetry.space_group_name_H-M   'P 1'
#
loop_
_entity.id
_entity.type
_entity.pdbx_description
1 polymer ?
#
loop_
_entity_poly.entity_id
_entity_poly.type
_entity_poly.pdbx_seq_one_letter_code
_entity_poly.pdbx_strand_id
1 'polypeptide(L)'
;MGELDSADSKSERGEILRREGLYWSVVSEWRKQRDRGALESMRQKHPGRKGDPVRAENARLRARVEDLEGRLQVAEELIDAQGKVSALLGKKYRKSAAEK
;
A
#
# COMPACT_ATOMS: atom_id res chain seq x y z
N MET A 1 12.42 16.15 -40.65
CA MET A 1 13.21 16.54 -39.46
C MET A 1 14.71 16.31 -39.67
N GLY A 2 15.17 15.12 -40.07
CA GLY A 2 16.59 14.86 -40.32
C GLY A 2 17.27 15.86 -41.26
N GLU A 3 16.65 16.19 -42.39
CA GLU A 3 17.17 17.19 -43.34
C GLU A 3 17.30 18.60 -42.73
N LEU A 4 16.34 19.01 -41.89
CA LEU A 4 16.39 20.30 -41.18
C LEU A 4 17.42 20.31 -40.04
N ASP A 5 17.67 19.16 -39.42
CA ASP A 5 18.67 18.97 -38.37
C ASP A 5 20.10 18.90 -38.96
N SER A 6 20.23 18.46 -40.21
CA SER A 6 21.51 18.36 -40.96
C SER A 6 21.86 19.60 -41.78
N ALA A 7 20.99 20.61 -41.85
CA ALA A 7 21.22 21.82 -42.65
C ALA A 7 22.29 22.74 -42.03
N ASP A 8 23.32 23.04 -42.82
CA ASP A 8 24.53 23.75 -42.40
C ASP A 8 24.32 25.26 -42.27
N SER A 9 23.29 25.81 -42.92
CA SER A 9 23.02 27.24 -42.93
C SER A 9 21.58 27.61 -42.57
N LYS A 10 21.37 28.87 -42.15
CA LYS A 10 20.01 29.41 -41.90
C LYS A 10 19.21 29.53 -43.20
N SER A 11 19.86 29.76 -44.32
CA SER A 11 19.22 29.88 -45.64
C SER A 11 18.64 28.54 -46.09
N GLU A 12 19.43 27.47 -45.98
CA GLU A 12 19.02 26.10 -46.28
C GLU A 12 17.86 25.64 -45.38
N ARG A 13 17.94 25.92 -44.07
CA ARG A 13 16.81 25.68 -43.16
C ARG A 13 15.55 26.42 -43.59
N GLY A 14 15.69 27.67 -44.04
CA GLY A 14 14.57 28.47 -44.54
C GLY A 14 13.96 27.90 -45.82
N GLU A 15 14.78 27.38 -46.73
CA GLU A 15 14.32 26.72 -47.96
C GLU A 15 13.53 25.45 -47.65
N ILE A 16 14.08 24.60 -46.76
CA ILE A 16 13.40 23.40 -46.29
C ILE A 16 12.05 23.76 -45.65
N LEU A 17 12.02 24.73 -44.74
CA LEU A 17 10.78 25.15 -44.09
C LEU A 17 9.72 25.66 -45.08
N ARG A 18 10.12 26.43 -46.10
CA ARG A 18 9.20 26.92 -47.14
C ARG A 18 8.70 25.80 -48.04
N ARG A 19 9.58 24.87 -48.44
CA ARG A 19 9.23 23.71 -49.27
C ARG A 19 8.20 22.82 -48.57
N GLU A 20 8.35 22.63 -47.27
CA GLU A 20 7.44 21.82 -46.44
C GLU A 20 6.24 22.60 -45.91
N GLY A 21 6.15 23.91 -46.16
CA GLY A 21 5.07 24.78 -45.64
C GLY A 21 5.05 24.91 -44.11
N LEU A 22 6.18 24.68 -43.44
CA LEU A 22 6.29 24.66 -41.98
C LEU A 22 6.83 25.99 -41.44
N TYR A 23 6.27 26.43 -40.31
CA TYR A 23 6.82 27.56 -39.57
C TYR A 23 7.80 27.09 -38.49
N TRP A 24 8.83 27.90 -38.25
CA TRP A 24 9.87 27.59 -37.25
C TRP A 24 9.31 27.35 -35.84
N SER A 25 8.22 28.03 -35.47
CA SER A 25 7.57 27.84 -34.17
C SER A 25 7.06 26.41 -33.96
N VAL A 26 6.49 25.79 -34.99
CA VAL A 26 5.94 24.42 -34.92
C VAL A 26 7.06 23.42 -34.75
N VAL A 27 8.15 23.58 -35.51
CA VAL A 27 9.34 22.73 -35.40
C VAL A 27 9.98 22.86 -34.02
N SER A 28 10.11 24.09 -33.51
CA SER A 28 10.65 24.35 -32.18
C SER A 28 9.82 23.69 -31.09
N GLU A 29 8.49 23.79 -31.19
CA GLU A 29 7.58 23.20 -30.23
C GLU A 29 7.62 21.66 -30.26
N TRP A 30 7.70 21.06 -31.46
CA TRP A 30 7.85 19.62 -31.61
C TRP A 30 9.16 19.10 -31.01
N ARG A 31 10.28 19.82 -31.16
CA ARG A 31 11.55 19.47 -30.52
C ARG A 31 11.43 19.48 -28.99
N LYS A 32 10.82 20.52 -28.42
CA LYS A 32 10.57 20.61 -26.97
C LYS A 32 9.71 19.45 -26.46
N GLN A 33 8.65 19.09 -27.18
CA GLN A 33 7.77 17.98 -26.79
C GLN A 33 8.48 16.62 -26.87
N ARG A 34 9.28 16.41 -27.92
CA ARG A 34 10.10 15.19 -28.06
C ARG A 34 11.10 15.08 -26.91
N ASP A 35 11.82 16.16 -26.60
CA ASP A 35 12.84 16.16 -25.56
C ASP A 35 12.21 15.99 -24.17
N ARG A 36 11.04 16.61 -23.94
CA ARG A 36 10.22 16.39 -22.73
C ARG A 36 9.74 14.95 -22.61
N GLY A 37 9.26 14.35 -23.69
CA GLY A 37 8.80 12.96 -23.73
C GLY A 37 9.95 11.97 -23.49
N ALA A 38 11.13 12.24 -24.07
CA ALA A 38 12.33 11.46 -23.79
C ALA A 38 12.71 11.55 -22.30
N LEU A 39 12.75 12.76 -21.73
CA LEU A 39 13.00 12.96 -20.30
C LEU A 39 11.95 12.29 -19.41
N GLU A 40 10.67 12.31 -19.79
CA GLU A 40 9.60 11.67 -19.04
C GLU A 40 9.69 10.14 -19.09
N SER A 41 10.05 9.56 -20.24
CA SER A 41 10.30 8.12 -20.37
C SER A 41 11.52 7.65 -19.58
N MET A 42 12.54 8.50 -19.43
CA MET A 42 13.74 8.24 -18.64
C MET A 42 13.52 8.43 -17.13
N ARG A 43 12.47 9.14 -16.72
CA ARG A 43 12.03 9.17 -15.32
C ARG A 43 11.46 7.80 -14.99
N GLN A 44 12.27 6.94 -14.37
CA GLN A 44 11.76 5.71 -13.77
C GLN A 44 10.59 6.07 -12.84
N LYS A 45 9.37 5.69 -13.23
CA LYS A 45 8.22 5.67 -12.31
C LYS A 45 8.48 4.57 -11.30
N HIS A 46 9.25 4.89 -10.26
CA HIS A 46 9.45 3.97 -9.16
C HIS A 46 8.07 3.69 -8.55
N PRO A 47 7.65 2.42 -8.46
CA PRO A 47 6.53 2.06 -7.60
C PRO A 47 6.81 2.67 -6.23
N GLY A 48 5.80 3.33 -5.63
CA GLY A 48 5.92 3.90 -4.30
C GLY A 48 6.52 2.86 -3.34
N ARG A 49 7.32 3.34 -2.37
CA ARG A 49 8.02 2.49 -1.40
C ARG A 49 7.03 1.47 -0.81
N LYS A 50 7.28 0.18 -1.04
CA LYS A 50 6.49 -0.90 -0.44
C LYS A 50 6.46 -0.69 1.09
N GLY A 51 5.28 -0.79 1.68
CA GLY A 51 5.10 -0.64 3.13
C GLY A 51 6.00 -1.59 3.92
N ASP A 52 6.35 -1.21 5.14
CA ASP A 52 7.20 -2.02 6.02
C ASP A 52 6.48 -3.32 6.41
N PRO A 53 6.92 -4.49 5.93
CA PRO A 53 6.26 -5.76 6.20
C PRO A 53 6.28 -6.11 7.69
N VAL A 54 7.28 -5.63 8.43
CA VAL A 54 7.41 -5.87 9.88
C VAL A 54 6.35 -5.07 10.64
N ARG A 55 6.01 -3.85 10.18
CA ARG A 55 4.90 -3.08 10.78
C ARG A 55 3.55 -3.74 10.53
N ALA A 56 3.32 -4.25 9.33
CA ALA A 56 2.09 -4.95 8.99
C ALA A 56 1.91 -6.22 9.85
N GLU A 57 2.97 -7.01 9.99
CA GLU A 57 2.92 -8.24 10.79
C GLU A 57 2.77 -7.92 12.29
N ASN A 58 3.46 -6.89 12.81
CA ASN A 58 3.27 -6.44 14.19
C ASN A 58 1.82 -6.03 14.49
N ALA A 59 1.18 -5.30 13.58
CA ALA A 59 -0.23 -4.92 13.76
C ALA A 59 -1.14 -6.15 13.80
N ARG A 60 -0.92 -7.11 12.90
CA ARG A 60 -1.65 -8.37 12.87
C ARG A 60 -1.46 -9.18 14.16
N LEU A 61 -0.23 -9.32 14.62
CA LEU A 61 0.10 -10.07 15.83
C LEU A 61 -0.52 -9.42 17.07
N ARG A 62 -0.48 -8.10 17.19
CA ARG A 62 -1.12 -7.38 18.30
C ARG A 62 -2.64 -7.61 18.36
N ALA A 63 -3.32 -7.48 17.23
CA ALA A 63 -4.77 -7.75 17.15
C ALA A 63 -5.08 -9.21 17.55
N ARG A 64 -4.22 -10.15 17.18
CA ARG A 64 -4.39 -11.55 17.56
C ARG A 64 -4.16 -11.80 19.05
N VAL A 65 -3.18 -11.13 19.66
CA VAL A 65 -2.94 -11.22 21.11
C VAL A 65 -4.15 -10.70 21.87
N GLU A 66 -4.68 -9.53 21.49
CA GLU A 66 -5.85 -8.93 22.14
C GLU A 66 -7.09 -9.86 22.08
N ASP A 67 -7.39 -10.45 20.92
CA ASP A 67 -8.46 -11.44 20.76
C ASP A 67 -8.25 -12.67 21.67
N LEU A 68 -7.02 -13.18 21.73
CA LEU A 68 -6.69 -14.35 22.54
C LEU A 68 -6.76 -14.06 24.04
N GLU A 69 -6.32 -12.89 24.48
CA GLU A 69 -6.44 -12.43 25.87
C GLU A 69 -7.91 -12.30 26.29
N GLY A 70 -8.76 -11.71 25.44
CA GLY A 70 -10.20 -11.63 25.72
C GLY A 70 -10.86 -13.02 25.84
N ARG A 71 -10.48 -13.96 24.97
CA ARG A 71 -10.97 -15.35 25.05
C ARG A 71 -10.47 -16.08 26.29
N LEU A 72 -9.23 -15.81 26.71
CA LEU A 72 -8.67 -16.39 27.92
C LEU A 72 -9.43 -15.90 29.15
N GLN A 73 -9.71 -14.60 29.24
CA GLN A 73 -10.49 -14.04 30.34
C GLN A 73 -11.87 -14.71 30.47
N VAL A 74 -12.60 -14.85 29.35
CA VAL A 74 -13.91 -15.54 29.37
C VAL A 74 -13.78 -16.99 29.83
N ALA A 75 -12.73 -17.70 29.41
CA ALA A 75 -12.49 -19.08 29.85
C ALA A 75 -12.20 -19.17 31.35
N GLU A 76 -11.40 -18.23 31.89
CA GLU A 76 -11.10 -18.15 33.33
C GLU A 76 -12.36 -17.89 34.15
N GLU A 77 -13.21 -16.95 33.72
CA GLU A 77 -14.49 -16.66 34.38
C GLU A 77 -15.43 -17.89 34.39
N LEU A 78 -15.47 -18.64 33.30
CA LEU A 78 -16.25 -19.88 33.20
C LEU A 78 -15.73 -20.95 34.17
N ILE A 79 -14.41 -21.12 34.27
CA ILE A 79 -13.78 -22.09 35.18
C ILE A 79 -14.11 -21.73 36.64
N ASP A 80 -14.01 -20.45 37.01
CA ASP A 80 -14.36 -19.98 38.36
C ASP A 80 -15.85 -20.21 38.67
N ALA A 81 -16.75 -19.88 37.74
CA ALA A 81 -18.18 -20.13 37.90
C ALA A 81 -18.48 -21.63 38.12
N GLN A 82 -17.86 -22.52 37.34
CA GLN A 82 -17.98 -23.97 37.52
C GLN A 82 -17.48 -24.42 38.90
N GLY A 83 -16.33 -23.90 39.35
CA GLY A 83 -15.80 -24.16 40.68
C GLY A 83 -16.77 -23.77 41.80
N LYS A 84 -17.36 -22.56 41.70
CA LYS A 84 -18.37 -22.06 42.65
C LYS A 84 -19.62 -22.93 42.69
N VAL A 85 -20.15 -23.33 41.52
CA VAL A 85 -21.32 -24.20 41.43
C VAL A 85 -21.04 -25.56 42.07
N SER A 86 -19.90 -26.17 41.75
CA SER A 86 -19.49 -27.46 42.34
C SER A 86 -19.38 -27.38 43.87
N ALA A 87 -18.78 -26.31 44.39
CA ALA A 87 -18.69 -26.08 45.84
C ALA A 87 -20.07 -25.92 46.51
N LEU A 88 -21.00 -25.20 45.88
CA LEU A 88 -22.37 -25.03 46.39
C LEU A 88 -23.14 -26.35 46.41
N LEU A 89 -23.04 -27.15 45.34
CA LEU A 89 -23.63 -28.48 45.27
C LEU A 89 -23.04 -29.38 46.36
N GLY A 90 -21.71 -29.40 46.51
CA GLY A 90 -21.04 -30.17 47.58
C GLY A 90 -21.47 -29.75 49.00
N LYS A 91 -21.84 -28.49 49.23
CA LYS A 91 -22.43 -28.04 50.51
C LYS A 91 -23.85 -28.56 50.69
N LYS A 92 -24.71 -28.49 49.66
CA LYS A 92 -26.09 -29.00 49.72
C LYS A 92 -26.13 -30.50 50.01
N TYR A 93 -25.32 -31.29 49.31
CA TYR A 93 -25.30 -32.74 49.52
C TYR A 93 -24.77 -33.13 50.91
N ARG A 94 -23.76 -32.43 51.45
CA ARG A 94 -23.31 -32.65 52.83
C ARG A 94 -24.38 -32.34 53.88
N LYS A 95 -25.13 -31.24 53.71
CA LYS A 95 -26.21 -30.88 54.63
C LYS A 95 -27.32 -31.94 54.64
N SER A 96 -27.73 -32.43 53.46
CA SER A 96 -28.73 -33.50 53.33
C SER A 96 -28.29 -34.83 53.95
N ALA A 97 -26.98 -35.10 54.04
CA ALA A 97 -26.46 -36.30 54.69
C ALA A 97 -26.37 -36.18 56.22
N ALA A 98 -26.36 -34.96 56.75
CA ALA A 98 -26.34 -34.69 58.19
C ALA A 98 -27.76 -34.57 58.81
N GLU A 99 -28.79 -34.39 57.98
CA GLU A 99 -30.21 -34.33 58.39
C GLU A 99 -30.93 -35.70 58.30
N LYS A 100 -30.20 -36.79 58.00
CA LYS A 100 -30.67 -38.19 58.07
C LYS A 100 -29.97 -38.91 59.22
#